data_AF-A0A0K2RSM5-F1
#
_entry.id   AF-A0A0K2RSM5-F1
#
_cell.length_a   1.000
_cell.length_b   1.000
_cell.length_c   1.000
_cell.angle_alpha   90.00
_cell.angle_beta   90.00
_cell.angle_gamma   90.00
#
_symmetry.space_group_name_H-M   'P 1'
#
loop_
_entity.id
_entity.type
_entity.pdbx_description
1 polymer ?
#
loop_
_entity_poly.entity_id
_entity_poly.type
_entity_poly.pdbx_seq_one_letter_code
_entity_poly.pdbx_strand_id
1 'polypeptide(L)' 'MALMPQAELDITAGLVRSLLEDQLPGLADLPLELVANGWDNVMYRLGKEWAVRLPAGRRQRS' A
#
# COMPACT_ATOMS: atom_id res chain seq x y z
N MET A 1 16.44 -18.71 2.10
CA MET A 1 16.36 -17.48 1.28
C MET A 1 14.95 -17.43 0.71
N ALA A 2 14.06 -16.61 1.29
CA ALA A 2 12.70 -16.46 0.77
C ALA A 2 12.74 -15.48 -0.40
N LEU A 3 12.52 -15.98 -1.62
CA LEU A 3 12.19 -15.14 -2.77
C LEU A 3 10.77 -14.63 -2.50
N MET A 4 10.67 -13.41 -1.97
CA MET A 4 9.42 -12.66 -2.02
C MET A 4 8.98 -12.70 -3.49
N PRO A 5 7.83 -13.27 -3.84
CA PRO A 5 7.40 -13.18 -5.22
C PRO A 5 7.28 -11.70 -5.53
N GLN A 6 7.98 -11.30 -6.59
CA GLN A 6 7.92 -9.95 -7.13
C GLN A 6 6.43 -9.63 -7.25
N ALA A 7 5.90 -8.74 -6.40
CA ALA A 7 4.53 -8.30 -6.54
C ALA A 7 4.37 -7.84 -8.00
N GLU A 8 3.47 -8.46 -8.76
CA GLU A 8 3.26 -8.15 -10.20
C GLU A 8 2.93 -6.65 -10.39
N LEU A 9 2.52 -5.97 -9.32
CA LEU A 9 2.44 -4.51 -9.18
C LEU A 9 3.24 -4.08 -7.94
N ASP A 10 4.26 -3.24 -8.14
CA ASP A 10 4.96 -2.58 -7.05
C ASP A 10 4.02 -1.52 -6.43
N ILE A 11 3.61 -1.73 -5.18
CA ILE A 11 2.72 -0.81 -4.47
C ILE A 11 3.56 0.31 -3.90
N THR A 12 3.84 1.30 -4.75
CA THR A 12 4.66 2.46 -4.40
C THR A 12 3.88 3.48 -3.58
N ALA A 13 4.60 4.33 -2.85
CA ALA A 13 4.00 5.46 -2.13
C ALA A 13 3.21 6.40 -3.07
N GLY A 14 3.65 6.55 -4.33
CA GLY A 14 2.95 7.33 -5.35
C GLY A 14 1.58 6.74 -5.70
N LEU A 15 1.51 5.42 -5.92
CA LEU A 15 0.24 4.73 -6.14
C LEU A 15 -0.71 4.91 -4.94
N VAL A 16 -0.18 4.75 -3.73
CA VAL A 16 -0.99 4.94 -2.51
C VAL A 16 -1.50 6.37 -2.40
N ARG A 17 -0.69 7.38 -2.74
CA ARG A 17 -1.13 8.79 -2.75
C ARG A 17 -2.26 9.04 -3.74
N SER A 18 -2.14 8.60 -4.99
CA SER A 18 -3.22 8.79 -5.97
C SER A 18 -4.52 8.10 -5.55
N LEU A 19 -4.44 6.91 -4.94
CA LEU A 19 -5.63 6.24 -4.40
C LEU A 19 -6.27 7.02 -3.25
N LEU A 20 -5.46 7.65 -2.39
CA LEU A 20 -5.95 8.51 -1.31
C LEU A 20 -6.59 9.78 -1.89
N GLU A 21 -5.99 10.43 -2.88
CA GLU A 21 -6.55 11.61 -3.55
C GLU A 21 -7.92 11.31 -4.17
N ASP A 22 -8.05 10.17 -4.85
CA ASP A 22 -9.27 9.77 -5.54
C ASP A 22 -10.39 9.34 -4.59
N GLN A 23 -10.07 8.60 -3.53
CA GLN A 23 -11.08 7.95 -2.67
C GLN A 23 -11.28 8.66 -1.33
N LEU A 24 -10.23 9.29 -0.79
CA LEU A 24 -10.18 9.85 0.55
C LEU A 24 -9.37 11.17 0.56
N PRO A 25 -9.75 12.19 -0.23
CA PRO A 25 -8.92 13.38 -0.48
C PRO A 25 -8.48 14.11 0.79
N GLY A 26 -9.31 14.07 1.85
CA GLY A 26 -8.96 14.68 3.15
C GLY A 26 -7.78 14.03 3.88
N LEU A 27 -7.29 12.86 3.42
CA LEU A 27 -6.15 12.16 4.01
C LEU A 27 -4.92 12.13 3.10
N ALA A 28 -5.03 12.59 1.85
CA ALA A 28 -3.97 12.49 0.84
C ALA A 28 -2.70 13.28 1.20
N ASP A 29 -2.88 14.41 1.90
CA ASP A 29 -1.78 15.30 2.31
C ASP A 29 -1.01 14.78 3.54
N LEU A 30 -1.50 13.73 4.21
CA LEU A 30 -0.82 13.21 5.39
C LEU A 30 0.52 12.54 5.02
N PRO A 31 1.52 12.57 5.93
CA PRO A 31 2.77 11.86 5.74
C PRO A 31 2.53 10.36 5.49
N LEU A 32 3.21 9.79 4.50
CA LEU A 32 3.04 8.40 4.11
C LEU A 32 4.39 7.68 4.19
N GLU A 33 4.47 6.63 5.00
CA GLU A 33 5.69 5.86 5.25
C GLU A 33 5.46 4.37 5.10
N LEU A 34 6.32 3.67 4.34
CA LEU A 34 6.24 2.22 4.22
C LEU A 34 6.65 1.56 5.55
N VAL A 35 5.78 0.70 6.07
CA VAL A 35 6.02 -0.01 7.34
C VAL A 35 6.29 -1.49 7.11
N ALA A 36 5.59 -2.10 6.15
CA ALA A 36 5.79 -3.51 5.82
C ALA A 36 5.52 -3.77 4.34
N ASN A 37 6.36 -4.58 3.72
CA ASN A 37 6.16 -5.12 2.39
C ASN A 37 6.21 -6.65 2.49
N GLY A 38 5.04 -7.26 2.68
CA GLY A 38 4.87 -8.69 2.88
C GLY A 38 4.43 -9.41 1.62
N TRP A 39 4.28 -10.74 1.74
CA TRP A 39 3.86 -11.57 0.62
C TRP A 39 2.41 -11.30 0.18
N ASP A 40 1.55 -10.97 1.13
CA ASP A 40 0.11 -10.82 0.91
C ASP A 40 -0.35 -9.36 0.93
N ASN A 41 0.42 -8.46 1.59
CA ASN A 41 0.06 -7.05 1.76
C ASN A 41 1.28 -6.13 1.82
N VAL A 42 1.08 -4.92 1.30
CA VAL A 42 1.91 -3.76 1.56
C VAL A 42 1.17 -2.85 2.53
N MET A 43 1.88 -2.39 3.56
CA MET A 43 1.34 -1.57 4.64
C MET A 43 2.12 -0.27 4.77
N TYR A 44 1.39 0.84 4.72
CA TYR A 44 1.91 2.18 4.95
C TYR A 44 1.30 2.78 6.21
N ARG A 45 2.09 3.53 6.98
CA ARG A 45 1.57 4.44 7.99
C ARG A 45 1.17 5.75 7.31
N LEU A 46 0.00 6.27 7.67
CA LEU A 46 -0.56 7.51 7.17
C LEU A 46 -0.78 8.47 8.35
N GLY A 47 0.01 9.54 8.39
CA GLY A 47 0.09 10.42 9.54
C GLY A 47 0.51 9.66 10.80
N LYS A 48 -0.04 10.07 11.95
CA LYS A 48 0.26 9.44 13.24
C LYS A 48 -0.76 8.37 13.65
N GLU A 49 -1.92 8.34 13.00
CA GLU A 49 -3.09 7.61 13.51
C GLU A 49 -3.58 6.50 12.57
N TRP A 50 -3.22 6.54 11.29
CA TRP A 50 -3.80 5.66 10.28
C TRP A 50 -2.79 4.70 9.67
N ALA A 51 -3.29 3.58 9.16
CA ALA A 51 -2.54 2.65 8.36
C ALA A 51 -3.31 2.35 7.07
N VAL A 52 -2.60 2.35 5.94
CA VAL A 52 -3.10 1.92 4.64
C VAL A 52 -2.59 0.51 4.40
N ARG A 53 -3.49 -0.43 4.11
CA ARG A 53 -3.16 -1.81 3.78
C ARG A 53 -3.67 -2.13 2.38
N LEU A 54 -2.77 -2.54 1.50
CA LEU A 54 -3.08 -2.91 0.12
C LEU A 54 -2.61 -4.33 -0.14
N PRO A 55 -3.40 -5.17 -0.85
CA PRO A 55 -3.00 -6.54 -1.14
C PRO A 55 -1.81 -6.57 -2.10
N ALA A 56 -0.72 -7.21 -1.69
CA ALA A 56 0.46 -7.46 -2.52
C ALA A 56 0.22 -8.75 -3.32
N GLY A 57 -0.05 -8.62 -4.62
CA GLY A 57 -0.15 -9.77 -5.53
C GLY A 57 -1.55 -10.13 -6.04
N ARG A 58 -1.55 -11.13 -6.93
CA ARG A 58 -2.61 -11.47 -7.90
C ARG A 58 -4.01 -11.55 -7.26
N ARG A 59 -4.97 -10.81 -7.84
CA ARG A 59 -6.42 -10.97 -7.57
C ARG A 59 -6.79 -12.45 -7.73
N GLN A 60 -7.03 -13.16 -6.64
CA GLN A 60 -7.82 -14.39 -6.66
C GLN A 60 -9.27 -13.98 -6.92
N ARG A 61 -9.65 -13.89 -8.19
CA ARG A 61 -11.06 -14.03 -8.58
C ARG A 61 -11.37 -15.51 -8.48
N SER A 62 -12.13 -15.91 -7.45
CA SER A 62 -12.91 -17.15 -7.47
C SER A 62 -14.11 -16.98 -8.40
#